data_AF-A0AAX3M303-F1
#
_entry.id   AF-A0AAX3M303-F1
#
_cell.length_a   1.000
_cell.length_b   1.000
_cell.length_c   1.000
_cell.angle_alpha   90.00
_cell.angle_beta   90.00
_cell.angle_gamma   90.00
#
_symmetry.space_group_name_H-M   'P 1'
#
loop_
_entity.id
_entity.type
_entity.pdbx_description
1 polymer ?
#
loop_
_entity_poly.entity_id
_entity_poly.type
_entity_poly.pdbx_seq_one_letter_code
_entity_poly.pdbx_strand_id
1 'polypeptide(L)'
;MPELGTLVSLFPSGKVVVKTATKGAIDGGSWLIGKFNKQLRYAKPSDLFKENTYVPFGQRIAPKNLYRELNRSQVGQETIRLIQSNGTKITLDYGELPTDMIGNQILGTANMRNNTATIYVRGTEYTIKTAQTIIHEVTHTSLQNPIYTQREEVIAFMREAKHSRDNLSYTQIKAIIQEVKSLYPTIPYR
;
A
#
# COMPACT_ATOMS: atom_id res chain seq x y z
N MET A 1 -12.98 -23.05 4.28
CA MET A 1 -11.84 -22.24 3.81
C MET A 1 -12.00 -20.86 4.44
N PRO A 2 -11.14 -20.42 5.36
CA PRO A 2 -11.24 -19.09 5.95
C PRO A 2 -10.47 -18.08 5.10
N GLU A 3 -11.19 -17.10 4.56
CA GLU A 3 -10.61 -15.83 4.08
C GLU A 3 -10.91 -14.74 5.12
N LEU A 4 -10.02 -13.75 5.25
CA LEU A 4 -9.88 -12.91 6.44
C LEU A 4 -10.10 -11.42 6.09
N GLY A 5 -10.68 -10.62 7.01
CA GLY A 5 -11.07 -9.21 6.76
C GLY A 5 -9.91 -8.19 6.79
N THR A 6 -10.17 -6.90 6.47
CA THR A 6 -9.28 -5.69 6.65
C THR A 6 -9.95 -4.39 6.14
N LEU A 7 -9.92 -3.19 6.75
CA LEU A 7 -9.81 -2.70 8.14
C LEU A 7 -10.18 -1.18 8.14
N VAL A 8 -11.13 -0.73 8.98
CA VAL A 8 -11.46 0.71 9.14
C VAL A 8 -10.41 1.45 9.99
N SER A 9 -9.58 2.30 9.36
CA SER A 9 -8.55 3.08 10.09
C SER A 9 -9.08 4.43 10.61
N LEU A 10 -9.21 4.58 11.93
CA LEU A 10 -9.40 5.88 12.60
C LEU A 10 -8.09 6.40 13.21
N PHE A 11 -7.45 7.39 12.57
CA PHE A 11 -6.49 8.27 13.25
C PHE A 11 -6.63 9.73 12.78
N PRO A 12 -6.84 10.70 13.70
CA PRO A 12 -7.11 12.08 13.34
C PRO A 12 -5.88 12.82 12.79
N SER A 13 -6.14 13.71 11.84
CA SER A 13 -5.16 14.51 11.12
C SER A 13 -4.45 15.56 12.01
N GLY A 14 -3.12 15.49 12.06
CA GLY A 14 -2.25 16.52 12.63
C GLY A 14 -1.62 17.39 11.56
N LYS A 15 -1.63 18.73 11.73
CA LYS A 15 -1.04 19.69 10.79
C LYS A 15 0.49 19.55 10.73
N VAL A 16 1.07 19.66 9.54
CA VAL A 16 2.53 19.77 9.34
C VAL A 16 2.87 21.18 8.83
N VAL A 17 3.82 21.83 9.50
CA VAL A 17 4.39 23.12 9.08
C VAL A 17 5.69 22.86 8.33
N VAL A 18 5.80 23.33 7.09
CA VAL A 18 7.02 23.18 6.28
C VAL A 18 8.00 24.31 6.60
N LYS A 19 9.23 23.95 6.96
CA LYS A 19 10.38 24.88 6.99
C LYS A 19 11.34 24.53 5.85
N THR A 20 11.59 25.49 4.97
CA THR A 20 12.54 25.37 3.86
C THR A 20 13.97 25.59 4.35
N ALA A 21 14.92 24.77 3.92
CA ALA A 21 16.35 24.97 4.14
C ALA A 21 17.08 25.05 2.78
N THR A 22 18.05 25.94 2.66
CA THR A 22 18.77 26.29 1.42
C THR A 22 20.27 26.02 1.50
N LYS A 23 20.92 25.94 0.33
CA LYS A 23 22.36 25.68 0.05
C LYS A 23 22.78 24.20 0.21
N GLY A 24 23.73 23.68 -0.56
CA GLY A 24 24.54 24.31 -1.64
C GLY A 24 25.29 23.25 -2.46
N ALA A 25 25.90 23.65 -3.58
CA ALA A 25 26.52 22.74 -4.53
C ALA A 25 27.91 22.21 -4.10
N ILE A 26 28.23 20.99 -4.53
CA ILE A 26 29.60 20.57 -4.89
C ILE A 26 29.54 19.68 -6.14
N ASP A 27 30.55 19.82 -6.99
CA ASP A 27 30.66 19.21 -8.32
C ASP A 27 31.76 18.12 -8.31
N GLY A 28 31.73 17.21 -9.29
CA GLY A 28 32.77 16.19 -9.50
C GLY A 28 32.40 14.75 -9.10
N GLY A 29 32.20 13.89 -10.11
CA GLY A 29 31.96 12.45 -9.90
C GLY A 29 31.57 11.63 -11.14
N SER A 30 31.66 12.20 -12.35
CA SER A 30 31.14 11.60 -13.57
C SER A 30 32.15 10.67 -14.27
N TRP A 31 32.44 9.48 -13.71
CA TRP A 31 33.09 8.40 -14.49
C TRP A 31 32.84 6.94 -14.05
N LEU A 32 31.96 6.63 -13.08
CA LEU A 32 31.75 5.23 -12.62
C LEU A 32 30.33 4.67 -12.82
N ILE A 33 29.38 5.45 -13.33
CA ILE A 33 27.96 5.06 -13.45
C ILE A 33 27.67 4.29 -14.79
N GLY A 34 28.68 4.12 -15.63
CA GLY A 34 28.53 3.69 -17.03
C GLY A 34 28.20 2.21 -17.32
N LYS A 35 27.99 1.34 -16.31
CA LYS A 35 27.81 -0.12 -16.54
C LYS A 35 26.58 -0.80 -15.93
N PHE A 36 25.65 -0.07 -15.31
CA PHE A 36 24.39 -0.65 -14.78
C PHE A 36 23.11 -0.06 -15.36
N ASN A 37 23.19 0.75 -16.43
CA ASN A 37 22.03 1.40 -17.01
C ASN A 37 21.30 0.54 -18.05
N LYS A 38 20.84 -0.65 -17.63
CA LYS A 38 19.75 -1.34 -18.35
C LYS A 38 18.49 -0.52 -18.07
N GLN A 39 18.15 0.37 -19.01
CA GLN A 39 17.05 1.34 -18.85
C GLN A 39 15.80 0.65 -18.30
N LEU A 40 15.52 0.89 -17.01
CA LEU A 40 14.20 0.69 -16.43
C LEU A 40 13.28 1.67 -17.14
N ARG A 41 12.61 1.19 -18.19
CA ARG A 41 11.42 1.86 -18.73
C ARG A 41 10.40 1.87 -17.61
N TYR A 42 10.38 2.95 -16.83
CA TYR A 42 9.36 3.17 -15.81
C TYR A 42 8.00 3.02 -16.49
N ALA A 43 7.27 1.98 -16.09
CA ALA A 43 5.92 1.74 -16.55
C ALA A 43 5.10 3.02 -16.29
N LYS A 44 4.26 3.43 -17.26
CA LYS A 44 3.44 4.62 -17.05
C LYS A 44 2.52 4.35 -15.85
N PRO A 45 2.07 5.38 -15.11
CA PRO A 45 1.13 5.18 -14.01
C PRO A 45 -0.13 4.40 -14.40
N SER A 46 -0.60 4.53 -15.64
CA SER A 46 -1.69 3.74 -16.25
C SER A 46 -1.42 2.25 -16.36
N ASP A 47 -0.15 1.85 -16.43
CA ASP A 47 0.27 0.48 -16.70
C ASP A 47 0.39 -0.32 -15.39
N LEU A 48 0.50 0.39 -14.25
CA LEU A 48 0.59 -0.16 -12.89
C LEU A 48 -0.78 -0.43 -12.26
N PHE A 49 -1.81 0.34 -12.63
CA PHE A 49 -3.15 0.28 -12.03
C PHE A 49 -4.21 0.03 -13.11
N LYS A 50 -4.88 -1.11 -13.05
CA LYS A 50 -5.98 -1.48 -13.97
C LYS A 50 -7.33 -1.19 -13.32
N GLU A 51 -8.22 -0.54 -14.05
CA GLU A 51 -9.60 -0.28 -13.63
C GLU A 51 -10.47 -1.43 -14.18
N ASN A 52 -11.10 -2.24 -13.30
CA ASN A 52 -11.77 -3.49 -13.71
C ASN A 52 -13.30 -3.40 -13.84
N THR A 53 -13.93 -2.40 -13.24
CA THR A 53 -15.39 -2.27 -13.16
C THR A 53 -15.85 -0.88 -13.58
N TYR A 54 -17.15 -0.74 -13.90
CA TYR A 54 -17.74 0.56 -14.24
C TYR A 54 -17.55 1.54 -13.09
N VAL A 55 -16.95 2.70 -13.39
CA VAL A 55 -16.63 3.70 -12.38
C VAL A 55 -17.81 4.64 -12.16
N PRO A 56 -18.43 4.70 -10.97
CA PRO A 56 -19.49 5.65 -10.68
C PRO A 56 -18.99 7.10 -10.82
N PHE A 57 -19.85 7.99 -11.31
CA PHE A 57 -19.51 9.38 -11.53
C PHE A 57 -19.00 10.04 -10.23
N GLY A 58 -17.88 10.76 -10.32
CA GLY A 58 -17.23 11.41 -9.17
C GLY A 58 -16.39 10.51 -8.26
N GLN A 59 -16.51 9.17 -8.35
CA GLN A 59 -15.76 8.24 -7.48
C GLN A 59 -14.41 7.78 -8.08
N ARG A 60 -14.08 8.19 -9.30
CA ARG A 60 -12.86 7.76 -10.00
C ARG A 60 -11.59 8.32 -9.36
N ILE A 61 -10.71 7.43 -8.89
CA ILE A 61 -9.36 7.81 -8.48
C ILE A 61 -8.41 7.59 -9.64
N ALA A 62 -7.89 8.68 -10.21
CA ALA A 62 -6.99 8.61 -11.36
C ALA A 62 -5.67 7.88 -11.01
N PRO A 63 -5.21 6.89 -11.79
CA PRO A 63 -3.94 6.18 -11.60
C PRO A 63 -2.71 7.08 -11.39
N LYS A 64 -2.67 8.25 -12.06
CA LYS A 64 -1.62 9.26 -11.90
C LYS A 64 -1.57 9.86 -10.49
N ASN A 65 -2.72 9.98 -9.82
CA ASN A 65 -2.80 10.50 -8.45
C ASN A 65 -2.29 9.47 -7.45
N LEU A 66 -2.68 8.19 -7.59
CA LEU A 66 -2.14 7.09 -6.77
C LEU A 66 -0.62 6.96 -6.92
N TYR A 67 -0.10 7.05 -8.15
CA TYR A 67 1.35 7.03 -8.38
C TYR A 67 2.07 8.21 -7.71
N ARG A 68 1.51 9.43 -7.78
CA ARG A 68 2.05 10.58 -7.06
C ARG A 68 2.02 10.38 -5.55
N GLU A 69 0.91 9.85 -5.03
CA GLU A 69 0.70 9.64 -3.61
C GLU A 69 1.71 8.62 -3.06
N LEU A 70 1.84 7.46 -3.69
CA LEU A 70 2.84 6.45 -3.34
C LEU A 70 4.27 7.02 -3.36
N ASN A 71 4.62 7.87 -4.32
CA ASN A 71 5.96 8.48 -4.37
C ASN A 71 6.27 9.45 -3.21
N ARG A 72 5.28 9.88 -2.42
CA ARG A 72 5.45 10.87 -1.33
C ARG A 72 6.27 10.35 -0.15
N SER A 73 6.43 9.03 0.01
CA SER A 73 7.17 8.43 1.12
C SER A 73 8.05 7.26 0.68
N GLN A 74 9.08 6.94 1.48
CA GLN A 74 10.03 5.86 1.17
C GLN A 74 9.33 4.50 0.98
N VAL A 75 8.38 4.15 1.85
CA VAL A 75 7.67 2.87 1.76
C VAL A 75 6.74 2.80 0.53
N GLY A 76 6.15 3.92 0.10
CA GLY A 76 5.34 3.94 -1.12
C GLY A 76 6.18 3.85 -2.39
N GLN A 77 7.37 4.47 -2.42
CA GLN A 77 8.36 4.26 -3.48
C GLN A 77 8.88 2.82 -3.53
N GLU A 78 9.09 2.19 -2.38
CA GLU A 78 9.44 0.78 -2.28
C GLU A 78 8.32 -0.12 -2.81
N THR A 79 7.06 0.16 -2.44
CA THR A 79 5.88 -0.52 -2.98
C THR A 79 5.77 -0.40 -4.50
N ILE A 80 6.06 0.76 -5.11
CA ILE A 80 6.14 0.89 -6.58
C ILE A 80 7.19 -0.06 -7.17
N ARG A 81 8.36 -0.19 -6.53
CA ARG A 81 9.41 -1.13 -6.98
C ARG A 81 8.95 -2.59 -6.85
N LEU A 82 8.30 -2.96 -5.75
CA LEU A 82 7.77 -4.32 -5.54
C LEU A 82 6.73 -4.69 -6.61
N ILE A 83 5.81 -3.78 -6.94
CA ILE A 83 4.83 -3.95 -8.03
C ILE A 83 5.56 -4.27 -9.35
N GLN A 84 6.60 -3.49 -9.66
CA GLN A 84 7.37 -3.64 -10.91
C GLN A 84 8.28 -4.89 -10.92
N SER A 85 8.96 -5.21 -9.82
CA SER A 85 9.90 -6.34 -9.76
C SER A 85 9.20 -7.69 -9.73
N ASN A 86 8.06 -7.77 -9.04
CA ASN A 86 7.35 -9.03 -8.85
C ASN A 86 6.29 -9.23 -9.95
N GLY A 87 5.99 -8.20 -10.74
CA GLY A 87 4.92 -8.22 -11.73
C GLY A 87 3.52 -8.24 -11.10
N THR A 88 3.37 -7.64 -9.92
CA THR A 88 2.10 -7.61 -9.18
C THR A 88 1.09 -6.75 -9.94
N LYS A 89 -0.10 -7.31 -10.19
CA LYS A 89 -1.18 -6.62 -10.90
C LYS A 89 -2.03 -5.87 -9.88
N ILE A 90 -2.09 -4.55 -9.95
CA ILE A 90 -3.00 -3.78 -9.10
C ILE A 90 -4.31 -3.55 -9.85
N THR A 91 -5.40 -3.97 -9.23
CA THR A 91 -6.76 -3.84 -9.70
C THR A 91 -7.49 -2.82 -8.84
N LEU A 92 -8.06 -1.80 -9.45
CA LEU A 92 -8.99 -0.85 -8.83
C LEU A 92 -10.41 -1.30 -9.15
N ASP A 93 -11.13 -1.71 -8.11
CA ASP A 93 -12.52 -2.14 -8.19
C ASP A 93 -13.46 -1.08 -7.59
N TYR A 94 -14.42 -0.65 -8.39
CA TYR A 94 -15.46 0.32 -8.07
C TYR A 94 -16.85 -0.33 -7.91
N GLY A 95 -16.91 -1.68 -7.84
CA GLY A 95 -18.12 -2.48 -7.68
C GLY A 95 -18.76 -2.40 -6.28
N GLU A 96 -19.39 -3.47 -5.82
CA GLU A 96 -19.88 -3.53 -4.43
C GLU A 96 -18.72 -3.78 -3.46
N LEU A 97 -18.83 -3.25 -2.24
CA LEU A 97 -17.81 -3.37 -1.22
C LEU A 97 -18.05 -4.67 -0.43
N PRO A 98 -17.18 -5.69 -0.54
CA PRO A 98 -17.40 -6.94 0.17
C PRO A 98 -17.24 -6.77 1.69
N THR A 99 -17.85 -7.67 2.44
CA THR A 99 -17.75 -7.73 3.90
C THR A 99 -17.22 -9.08 4.37
N ASP A 100 -16.51 -9.09 5.49
CA ASP A 100 -16.11 -10.32 6.18
C ASP A 100 -17.30 -11.02 6.89
N MET A 101 -17.03 -12.17 7.52
CA MET A 101 -18.05 -12.98 8.20
C MET A 101 -18.69 -12.31 9.43
N ILE A 102 -18.14 -11.19 9.92
CA ILE A 102 -18.67 -10.43 11.04
C ILE A 102 -19.17 -9.03 10.61
N GLY A 103 -19.23 -8.77 9.30
CA GLY A 103 -19.82 -7.56 8.72
C GLY A 103 -18.85 -6.39 8.54
N ASN A 104 -17.55 -6.55 8.77
CA ASN A 104 -16.59 -5.47 8.48
C ASN A 104 -16.39 -5.33 6.97
N GLN A 105 -16.27 -4.10 6.50
CA GLN A 105 -15.92 -3.81 5.11
C GLN A 105 -14.49 -4.24 4.79
N ILE A 106 -14.31 -4.93 3.67
CA ILE A 106 -13.02 -5.35 3.13
C ILE A 106 -12.53 -4.27 2.14
N LEU A 107 -11.39 -3.63 2.44
CA LEU A 107 -10.86 -2.52 1.64
C LEU A 107 -9.94 -2.98 0.49
N GLY A 108 -9.32 -4.14 0.63
CA GLY A 108 -8.50 -4.77 -0.41
C GLY A 108 -8.38 -6.29 -0.19
N THR A 109 -7.86 -6.97 -1.21
CA THR A 109 -7.48 -8.39 -1.12
C THR A 109 -6.23 -8.68 -1.94
N ALA A 110 -5.31 -9.48 -1.39
CA ALA A 110 -4.17 -10.03 -2.10
C ALA A 110 -4.40 -11.49 -2.51
N ASN A 111 -4.12 -11.79 -3.79
CA ASN A 111 -4.13 -13.13 -4.36
C ASN A 111 -2.72 -13.53 -4.80
N MET A 112 -2.06 -14.31 -3.94
CA MET A 112 -0.67 -14.74 -4.13
C MET A 112 -0.52 -15.73 -5.30
N ARG A 113 -1.58 -16.46 -5.70
CA ARG A 113 -1.51 -17.46 -6.79
C ARG A 113 -1.36 -16.83 -8.17
N ASN A 114 -1.97 -15.67 -8.40
CA ASN A 114 -1.92 -14.95 -9.69
C ASN A 114 -1.17 -13.61 -9.62
N ASN A 115 -0.55 -13.34 -8.46
CA ASN A 115 0.12 -12.10 -8.05
C ASN A 115 -0.73 -10.85 -8.35
N THR A 116 -1.94 -10.80 -7.81
CA THR A 116 -2.87 -9.67 -7.97
C THR A 116 -3.23 -9.09 -6.62
N ALA A 117 -3.28 -7.77 -6.52
CA ALA A 117 -3.90 -7.05 -5.41
C ALA A 117 -5.12 -6.29 -5.94
N THR A 118 -6.28 -6.50 -5.32
CA THR A 118 -7.54 -5.80 -5.64
C THR A 118 -7.83 -4.79 -4.54
N ILE A 119 -8.20 -3.58 -4.93
CA ILE A 119 -8.47 -2.46 -4.02
C ILE A 119 -9.91 -1.99 -4.25
N TYR A 120 -10.76 -2.08 -3.24
CA TYR A 120 -12.17 -1.71 -3.32
C TYR A 120 -12.31 -0.21 -3.07
N VAL A 121 -12.27 0.57 -4.16
CA VAL A 121 -12.13 2.03 -4.13
C VAL A 121 -13.25 2.69 -3.34
N ARG A 122 -14.49 2.16 -3.42
CA ARG A 122 -15.65 2.67 -2.66
C ARG A 122 -15.49 2.59 -1.14
N GLY A 123 -14.72 1.64 -0.61
CA GLY A 123 -14.42 1.56 0.82
C GLY A 123 -13.26 2.46 1.24
N THR A 124 -12.35 2.78 0.31
CA THR A 124 -11.21 3.67 0.60
C THR A 124 -11.52 5.15 0.44
N GLU A 125 -12.49 5.49 -0.44
CA GLU A 125 -12.99 6.82 -0.81
C GLU A 125 -11.97 7.85 -1.37
N TYR A 126 -10.73 7.89 -0.86
CA TYR A 126 -9.75 8.93 -1.15
C TYR A 126 -8.37 8.37 -1.48
N THR A 127 -7.68 9.01 -2.42
CA THR A 127 -6.33 8.64 -2.93
C THR A 127 -5.34 8.22 -1.84
N ILE A 128 -5.33 8.90 -0.69
CA ILE A 128 -4.42 8.60 0.43
C ILE A 128 -4.70 7.21 1.00
N LYS A 129 -5.97 6.91 1.34
CA LYS A 129 -6.34 5.62 1.91
C LYS A 129 -6.22 4.51 0.87
N THR A 130 -6.56 4.77 -0.39
CA THR A 130 -6.33 3.82 -1.49
C THR A 130 -4.83 3.49 -1.65
N ALA A 131 -3.93 4.49 -1.56
CA ALA A 131 -2.48 4.28 -1.60
C ALA A 131 -1.97 3.49 -0.38
N GLN A 132 -2.54 3.74 0.80
CA GLN A 132 -2.28 2.95 2.01
C GLN A 132 -2.70 1.48 1.85
N THR A 133 -3.91 1.22 1.34
CA THR A 133 -4.39 -0.14 1.04
C THR A 133 -3.53 -0.82 -0.04
N ILE A 134 -3.09 -0.11 -1.08
CA ILE A 134 -2.12 -0.65 -2.06
C ILE A 134 -0.82 -1.07 -1.37
N ILE A 135 -0.30 -0.28 -0.42
CA ILE A 135 0.89 -0.66 0.35
C ILE A 135 0.63 -1.90 1.20
N HIS A 136 -0.56 -2.03 1.80
CA HIS A 136 -0.98 -3.20 2.57
C HIS A 136 -1.03 -4.45 1.66
N GLU A 137 -1.86 -4.47 0.62
CA GLU A 137 -2.02 -5.66 -0.26
C GLU A 137 -0.72 -6.06 -0.98
N VAL A 138 0.07 -5.07 -1.45
CA VAL A 138 1.38 -5.36 -2.08
C VAL A 138 2.33 -6.00 -1.09
N THR A 139 2.24 -5.68 0.20
CA THR A 139 3.04 -6.36 1.23
C THR A 139 2.74 -7.85 1.24
N HIS A 140 1.46 -8.25 1.33
CA HIS A 140 1.08 -9.68 1.27
C HIS A 140 1.55 -10.37 -0.01
N THR A 141 1.33 -9.76 -1.18
CA THR A 141 1.82 -10.36 -2.44
C THR A 141 3.36 -10.48 -2.50
N SER A 142 4.09 -9.58 -1.83
CA SER A 142 5.56 -9.60 -1.79
C SER A 142 6.14 -10.65 -0.84
N LEU A 143 5.41 -11.03 0.21
CA LEU A 143 5.83 -12.06 1.16
C LEU A 143 5.63 -13.48 0.60
N GLN A 144 4.78 -13.65 -0.42
CA GLN A 144 4.50 -14.91 -1.13
C GLN A 144 4.06 -16.09 -0.24
N ASN A 145 3.62 -15.81 0.99
CA ASN A 145 3.11 -16.81 1.90
C ASN A 145 1.66 -17.17 1.55
N PRO A 146 1.31 -18.47 1.38
CA PRO A 146 -0.08 -18.89 1.14
C PRO A 146 -0.98 -18.84 2.39
N ILE A 147 -0.42 -18.62 3.60
CA ILE A 147 -1.15 -18.61 4.86
C ILE A 147 -0.97 -17.24 5.53
N TYR A 148 -2.01 -16.41 5.52
CA TYR A 148 -2.05 -15.14 6.27
C TYR A 148 -1.77 -15.38 7.77
N THR A 149 -0.85 -14.60 8.34
CA THR A 149 -0.51 -14.65 9.77
C THR A 149 -0.54 -13.26 10.40
N GLN A 150 -0.75 -13.17 11.72
CA GLN A 150 -0.75 -11.89 12.45
C GLN A 150 0.58 -11.14 12.28
N ARG A 151 1.69 -11.85 12.04
CA ARG A 151 2.99 -11.23 11.78
C ARG A 151 3.00 -10.51 10.44
N GLU A 152 2.36 -11.05 9.42
CA GLU A 152 2.26 -10.43 8.10
C GLU A 152 1.35 -9.20 8.13
N GLU A 153 0.20 -9.32 8.79
CA GLU A 153 -0.70 -8.21 9.09
C GLU A 153 0.02 -7.08 9.83
N VAL A 154 0.78 -7.38 10.89
CA VAL A 154 1.60 -6.36 11.59
C VAL A 154 2.60 -5.69 10.65
N ILE A 155 3.26 -6.44 9.76
CA ILE A 155 4.19 -5.86 8.78
C ILE A 155 3.44 -4.95 7.78
N ALA A 156 2.27 -5.38 7.29
CA ALA A 156 1.44 -4.62 6.37
C ALA A 156 0.93 -3.32 7.01
N PHE A 157 0.39 -3.36 8.24
CA PHE A 157 -0.02 -2.17 8.99
C PHE A 157 1.14 -1.24 9.36
N MET A 158 2.31 -1.79 9.70
CA MET A 158 3.50 -0.96 9.91
C MET A 158 3.94 -0.26 8.61
N ARG A 159 3.79 -0.89 7.44
CA ARG A 159 4.08 -0.28 6.14
C ARG A 159 3.03 0.78 5.75
N GLU A 160 1.74 0.51 5.96
CA GLU A 160 0.66 1.49 5.81
C GLU A 160 0.88 2.72 6.70
N ALA A 161 1.16 2.51 7.99
CA ALA A 161 1.39 3.60 8.93
C ALA A 161 2.64 4.42 8.55
N LYS A 162 3.69 3.74 8.05
CA LYS A 162 4.90 4.38 7.49
C LYS A 162 4.64 5.20 6.23
N HIS A 163 3.50 5.04 5.56
CA HIS A 163 3.16 5.91 4.43
C HIS A 163 2.79 7.34 4.86
N SER A 164 2.37 7.52 6.12
CA SER A 164 1.96 8.81 6.68
C SER A 164 2.96 9.37 7.70
N ARG A 165 3.97 8.60 8.11
CA ARG A 165 5.02 8.96 9.08
C ARG A 165 6.30 8.18 8.79
N ASP A 166 7.44 8.82 8.55
CA ASP A 166 8.67 8.09 8.21
C ASP A 166 9.13 7.08 9.29
N ASN A 167 8.86 7.39 10.56
CA ASN A 167 9.20 6.55 11.70
C ASN A 167 7.98 6.29 12.61
N LEU A 168 7.93 5.09 13.19
CA LEU A 168 6.93 4.69 14.18
C LEU A 168 7.58 4.59 15.57
N SER A 169 6.93 5.14 16.59
CA SER A 169 7.35 4.96 17.98
C SER A 169 7.07 3.54 18.47
N TYR A 170 7.75 3.12 19.54
CA TYR A 170 7.46 1.86 20.22
C TYR A 170 5.97 1.74 20.65
N THR A 171 5.37 2.85 21.10
CA THR A 171 3.95 2.88 21.47
C THR A 171 3.02 2.67 20.28
N GLN A 172 3.35 3.22 19.10
CA GLN A 172 2.59 3.00 17.86
C GLN A 172 2.74 1.56 17.35
N ILE A 173 3.95 1.00 17.40
CA ILE A 173 4.19 -0.41 17.03
C ILE A 173 3.40 -1.34 17.96
N LYS A 174 3.40 -1.07 19.28
CA LYS A 174 2.61 -1.83 20.26
C LYS A 174 1.11 -1.72 19.99
N ALA A 175 0.61 -0.54 19.61
CA ALA A 175 -0.80 -0.34 19.25
C ALA A 175 -1.20 -1.21 18.04
N ILE A 176 -0.42 -1.16 16.94
CA ILE A 176 -0.63 -1.99 15.75
C ILE A 176 -0.68 -3.48 16.09
N ILE A 177 0.22 -3.97 16.95
CA ILE A 177 0.23 -5.39 17.36
C ILE A 177 -1.04 -5.78 18.13
N GLN A 178 -1.61 -4.89 18.94
CA GLN A 178 -2.87 -5.17 19.65
C GLN A 178 -4.10 -5.05 18.74
N GLU A 179 -4.09 -4.10 17.81
CA GLU A 179 -5.12 -3.92 16.79
C GLU A 179 -5.23 -5.19 15.92
N VAL A 180 -4.12 -5.68 15.35
CA VAL A 180 -4.07 -6.94 14.59
C VAL A 180 -4.57 -8.13 15.40
N LYS A 181 -4.21 -8.24 16.69
CA LYS A 181 -4.71 -9.31 17.57
C LYS A 181 -6.20 -9.23 17.83
N SER A 182 -6.75 -8.02 17.93
CA SER A 182 -8.19 -7.82 18.13
C SER A 182 -9.00 -8.13 16.87
N LEU A 183 -8.44 -7.86 15.69
CA LEU A 183 -9.12 -8.07 14.40
C LEU A 183 -9.03 -9.52 13.94
N TYR A 184 -7.88 -10.17 14.15
CA TYR A 184 -7.61 -11.53 13.68
C TYR A 184 -7.21 -12.47 14.84
N PRO A 185 -8.06 -12.63 15.87
CA PRO A 185 -7.75 -13.45 17.03
C PRO A 185 -7.58 -14.95 16.69
N THR A 186 -8.10 -15.39 15.54
CA THR A 186 -8.12 -16.79 15.09
C THR A 186 -6.99 -17.19 14.15
N ILE A 187 -6.20 -16.23 13.64
CA ILE A 187 -5.13 -16.51 12.67
C ILE A 187 -3.80 -16.76 13.40
N PRO A 188 -2.91 -17.63 12.88
CA PRO A 188 -1.65 -17.92 13.55
C PRO A 188 -0.75 -16.67 13.62
N TYR A 189 0.13 -16.59 14.62
CA TYR A 189 1.11 -15.49 14.73
C TYR A 189 2.40 -15.71 13.92
N ARG A 190 2.62 -16.92 13.38
CA ARG A 190 3.94 -17.41 12.91
C ARG A 190 4.56 -16.57 11.78
#